data_AF-A0A967FG59-F1
#
_entry.id   AF-A0A967FG59-F1
#
_cell.length_a   1.000
_cell.length_b   1.000
_cell.length_c   1.000
_cell.angle_alpha   90.00
_cell.angle_beta   90.00
_cell.angle_gamma   90.00
#
_symmetry.space_group_name_H-M   'P 1'
#
loop_
_entity.id
_entity.type
_entity.pdbx_description
1 polymer ?
#
loop_
_entity_poly.entity_id
_entity_poly.type
_entity_poly.pdbx_seq_one_letter_code
_entity_poly.pdbx_strand_id
1 'polypeptide(L)'
;NTLTHRGPDDEGYYVNAKIGLAMRRLSIIDLAGGHQPISNEDQSIWLIFNGEIYNYRELRLDLLQKGHTFSTNSDSEVIIHAYETYGE
;
A
#
# COMPACT_ATOMS: atom_id res chain seq x y z
N ASN A 1 -10.70 -10.10 17.91
CA ASN A 1 -10.62 -8.99 16.94
C ASN A 1 -10.03 -7.76 17.63
N THR A 2 -8.70 -7.72 17.82
CA THR A 2 -8.05 -6.85 18.81
C THR A 2 -7.72 -5.44 18.29
N LEU A 3 -7.47 -5.31 16.98
CA LEU A 3 -7.03 -4.04 16.35
C LEU A 3 -8.13 -3.31 15.59
N THR A 4 -9.38 -3.77 15.62
CA THR A 4 -10.51 -3.15 14.89
C THR A 4 -10.66 -1.67 15.21
N HIS A 5 -10.41 -1.25 16.46
CA HIS A 5 -10.51 0.14 16.87
C HIS A 5 -9.52 1.08 16.16
N ARG A 6 -8.43 0.56 15.58
CA ARG A 6 -7.45 1.34 14.82
C ARG A 6 -7.76 1.46 13.34
N GLY A 7 -8.65 0.60 12.84
CA GLY A 7 -9.02 0.54 11.45
C GLY A 7 -10.36 -0.18 11.29
N PRO A 8 -11.47 0.53 11.61
CA PRO A 8 -12.79 -0.07 11.64
C PRO A 8 -13.40 -0.24 10.25
N ASP A 9 -12.87 0.44 9.23
CA ASP A 9 -13.51 0.55 7.92
C ASP A 9 -13.25 -0.67 7.03
N ASP A 10 -12.07 -1.29 7.15
CA ASP A 10 -11.66 -2.39 6.29
C ASP A 10 -10.64 -3.33 6.96
N GLU A 11 -10.58 -4.57 6.49
CA GLU A 11 -9.59 -5.58 6.86
C GLU A 11 -9.07 -6.32 5.64
N GLY A 12 -7.77 -6.60 5.63
CA GLY A 12 -7.15 -7.36 4.56
C GLY A 12 -6.05 -8.28 5.06
N TYR A 13 -5.83 -9.35 4.29
CA TYR A 13 -4.91 -10.43 4.64
C TYR A 13 -4.19 -10.90 3.38
N TYR A 14 -2.88 -11.06 3.49
CA TYR A 14 -2.08 -11.83 2.55
C TYR A 14 -1.45 -12.99 3.30
N VAL A 15 -1.69 -14.22 2.86
CA VAL A 15 -1.15 -15.42 3.52
C VAL A 15 -0.56 -16.34 2.47
N ASN A 16 0.68 -16.77 2.69
CA ASN A 16 1.30 -17.85 1.94
C ASN A 16 1.85 -18.94 2.90
N ALA A 17 2.60 -19.91 2.37
CA ALA A 17 3.10 -21.03 3.16
C ALA A 17 4.05 -20.66 4.31
N LYS A 18 4.66 -19.47 4.29
CA LYS A 18 5.71 -19.07 5.24
C LYS A 18 5.40 -17.79 6.01
N ILE A 19 4.56 -16.91 5.47
CA ILE A 19 4.26 -15.60 6.06
C ILE A 19 2.77 -15.25 5.93
N GLY A 20 2.26 -14.53 6.92
CA GLY A 20 0.97 -13.85 6.88
C GLY A 20 1.15 -12.37 7.20
N LEU A 21 0.53 -11.51 6.39
CA LEU A 21 0.37 -10.07 6.60
C LEU A 21 -1.10 -9.78 6.82
N ALA A 22 -1.42 -8.89 7.76
CA ALA A 22 -2.79 -8.51 8.06
C ALA A 22 -2.86 -7.00 8.34
N MET A 23 -3.92 -6.35 7.89
CA MET A 23 -4.14 -4.92 8.07
C MET A 23 -5.56 -4.66 8.59
N ARG A 24 -5.65 -3.68 9.49
CA ARG A 24 -6.89 -2.98 9.85
C ARG A 24 -6.76 -1.56 9.38
N ARG A 25 -7.68 -1.12 8.52
CA ARG A 25 -7.57 0.17 7.84
C ARG A 25 -8.63 1.15 8.34
N LEU A 26 -8.17 2.33 8.71
CA LEU A 26 -8.99 3.54 8.78
C LEU A 26 -8.79 4.26 7.45
N SER A 27 -9.87 4.47 6.71
CA SER A 27 -9.81 4.96 5.33
C SER A 27 -9.81 6.48 5.32
N ILE A 28 -8.66 7.09 5.03
CA ILE A 28 -8.51 8.56 4.96
C ILE A 28 -8.29 9.03 3.52
N ILE A 29 -7.28 8.48 2.83
CA ILE A 29 -6.97 8.77 1.42
C ILE A 29 -7.32 7.56 0.57
N ASP A 30 -8.02 7.79 -0.55
CA ASP A 30 -8.55 6.77 -1.45
C ASP A 30 -9.42 5.72 -0.74
N LEU A 31 -10.64 6.13 -0.37
CA LEU A 31 -11.55 5.33 0.44
C LEU A 31 -11.86 3.97 -0.18
N ALA A 32 -11.98 3.90 -1.51
CA ALA A 32 -12.37 2.68 -2.21
C ALA A 32 -11.17 1.84 -2.71
N GLY A 33 -10.07 2.47 -3.10
CA GLY A 33 -8.93 1.78 -3.73
C GLY A 33 -7.78 1.43 -2.80
N GLY A 34 -7.66 2.06 -1.63
CA GLY A 34 -6.50 1.88 -0.74
C GLY A 34 -6.50 0.62 0.14
N HIS A 35 -7.14 -0.47 -0.30
CA HIS A 35 -7.12 -1.74 0.42
C HIS A 35 -5.68 -2.24 0.62
N GLN A 36 -5.41 -2.87 1.76
CA GLN A 36 -4.10 -3.41 2.08
C GLN A 36 -4.23 -4.81 2.71
N PRO A 37 -3.27 -5.73 2.49
CA PRO A 37 -1.97 -5.52 1.86
C PRO A 37 -2.02 -5.18 0.37
N ILE A 38 -1.16 -4.26 -0.06
CA ILE A 38 -1.03 -3.84 -1.47
C ILE A 38 0.18 -4.54 -2.10
N SER A 39 0.06 -4.95 -3.35
CA SER A 39 1.16 -5.56 -4.10
C SER A 39 1.61 -4.67 -5.25
N ASN A 40 2.83 -4.92 -5.75
CA ASN A 40 3.25 -4.38 -7.04
C ASN A 40 2.54 -5.12 -8.20
N GLU A 41 2.84 -4.73 -9.43
CA GLU A 41 2.13 -5.17 -10.63
C GLU A 41 2.22 -6.68 -10.88
N ASP A 42 3.34 -7.31 -10.54
CA ASP A 42 3.57 -8.74 -10.71
C ASP A 42 3.34 -9.56 -9.43
N GLN A 43 2.91 -8.91 -8.35
CA GLN A 43 2.64 -9.50 -7.03
C GLN A 43 3.84 -10.19 -6.38
N SER A 44 5.06 -9.85 -6.80
CA SER A 44 6.29 -10.35 -6.19
C SER A 44 6.62 -9.66 -4.86
N ILE A 45 6.09 -8.46 -4.63
CA ILE A 45 6.30 -7.65 -3.42
C ILE A 45 4.95 -7.29 -2.81
N TRP A 46 4.88 -7.28 -1.48
CA TRP A 46 3.67 -6.96 -0.71
C TRP A 46 3.98 -5.96 0.41
N LEU A 47 3.12 -4.97 0.56
CA LEU A 47 3.25 -3.86 1.50
C LEU A 47 2.07 -3.78 2.46
N ILE A 48 2.37 -3.56 3.74
CA ILE A 48 1.45 -3.03 4.74
C ILE A 48 2.03 -1.75 5.32
N PHE A 49 1.20 -0.73 5.49
CA PHE A 49 1.62 0.59 5.96
C PHE A 49 0.53 1.26 6.80
N ASN A 50 0.91 1.76 7.97
CA ASN A 50 0.05 2.56 8.84
C ASN A 50 0.64 3.95 9.01
N GLY A 51 0.10 4.93 8.28
CA GLY A 51 0.55 6.31 8.30
C GLY A 51 0.02 7.08 7.09
N GLU A 52 0.59 8.24 6.82
CA GLU A 52 0.29 9.08 5.66
C GLU A 52 1.59 9.58 5.02
N ILE A 53 1.71 9.46 3.70
CA ILE A 53 2.83 10.00 2.91
C ILE A 53 2.43 11.34 2.31
N TYR A 54 2.75 12.45 2.97
CA TYR A 54 2.24 13.77 2.56
C TYR A 54 2.66 14.21 1.15
N ASN A 55 3.86 13.87 0.72
CA ASN A 55 4.39 14.22 -0.60
C ASN A 55 4.13 13.13 -1.67
N TYR A 56 3.18 12.19 -1.44
CA TYR A 56 2.92 11.07 -2.36
C TYR A 56 2.58 11.51 -3.78
N ARG A 57 1.98 12.69 -3.98
CA ARG A 57 1.64 13.19 -5.32
C ARG A 57 2.89 13.47 -6.15
N GLU A 58 3.89 14.08 -5.54
CA GLU A 58 5.18 14.38 -6.19
C GLU A 58 5.93 13.08 -6.49
N LEU A 59 5.96 12.16 -5.51
CA LEU A 59 6.56 10.84 -5.67
C LEU A 59 5.87 10.02 -6.77
N ARG A 60 4.53 10.01 -6.80
CA ARG A 60 3.76 9.31 -7.83
C ARG A 60 4.09 9.83 -9.22
N LEU A 61 4.16 11.14 -9.42
CA LEU A 61 4.50 11.73 -10.71
C LEU A 61 5.89 11.30 -11.18
N ASP A 62 6.88 11.33 -10.28
CA ASP A 62 8.24 10.88 -10.58
C ASP A 62 8.30 9.38 -10.91
N LEU A 63 7.58 8.54 -10.16
CA LEU A 63 7.53 7.09 -10.39
C LEU A 63 6.79 6.72 -11.68
N LEU A 64 5.70 7.42 -12.02
CA LEU A 64 5.02 7.28 -13.31
C LEU A 64 5.96 7.61 -14.47
N GLN A 65 6.81 8.65 -14.34
CA GLN A 65 7.82 8.99 -15.35
C GLN A 65 8.90 7.90 -15.51
N LYS A 66 9.11 7.08 -14.47
CA LYS A 66 10.03 5.94 -14.49
C LYS A 66 9.39 4.64 -15.00
N GLY A 67 8.11 4.66 -15.34
CA GLY A 67 7.42 3.55 -16.00
C GLY A 67 6.56 2.67 -15.08
N HIS A 68 6.40 3.05 -13.81
CA HIS A 68 5.53 2.32 -12.87
C HIS A 68 4.05 2.51 -13.19
N THR A 69 3.23 1.50 -12.89
CA THR A 69 1.78 1.54 -13.05
C THR A 69 1.09 1.36 -11.71
N PHE A 70 0.41 2.40 -11.27
CA PHE A 70 -0.32 2.38 -10.01
C PHE A 70 -1.73 1.81 -10.19
N SER A 71 -2.10 0.90 -9.30
CA SER A 71 -3.40 0.26 -9.19
C SER A 71 -4.40 1.02 -8.30
N THR A 72 -3.91 1.92 -7.44
CA THR A 72 -4.71 2.72 -6.50
C THR A 72 -4.38 4.22 -6.62
N ASN A 73 -5.12 5.04 -5.89
CA ASN A 73 -4.77 6.43 -5.62
C ASN A 73 -4.32 6.63 -4.16
N SER A 74 -4.06 5.55 -3.42
CA SER A 74 -3.53 5.62 -2.06
C SER A 74 -2.12 6.18 -2.06
N ASP A 75 -1.83 7.01 -1.07
CA ASP A 75 -0.51 7.52 -0.76
C ASP A 75 0.49 6.39 -0.45
N SER A 76 0.03 5.28 0.13
CA SER A 76 0.88 4.15 0.51
C SER A 76 1.52 3.43 -0.68
N GLU A 77 0.89 3.44 -1.86
CA GLU A 77 1.39 2.73 -3.05
C GLU A 77 2.69 3.32 -3.58
N VAL A 78 3.01 4.59 -3.30
CA VAL A 78 4.31 5.15 -3.74
C VAL A 78 5.49 4.44 -3.07
N ILE A 79 5.28 3.82 -1.91
CA ILE A 79 6.33 3.12 -1.16
C ILE A 79 6.79 1.87 -1.93
N ILE A 80 5.85 1.07 -2.46
CA ILE A 80 6.21 -0.19 -3.12
C ILE A 80 6.98 0.06 -4.42
N HIS A 81 6.52 1.02 -5.23
CA HIS A 81 7.21 1.40 -6.47
C HIS A 81 8.52 2.16 -6.24
N ALA A 82 8.61 2.96 -5.16
CA ALA A 82 9.88 3.57 -4.75
C ALA A 82 10.89 2.48 -4.37
N TYR A 83 10.47 1.46 -3.63
CA TYR A 83 11.33 0.33 -3.29
C TYR A 83 11.81 -0.43 -4.55
N GLU A 84 10.94 -0.66 -5.53
CA GLU A 84 11.34 -1.26 -6.81
C GLU A 84 12.36 -0.41 -7.59
N THR A 85 12.23 0.91 -7.51
CA THR A 85 13.10 1.84 -8.26
C THR A 85 14.46 2.00 -7.60
N TYR A 86 14.48 2.17 -6.28
CA TYR A 86 15.63 2.67 -5.54
C TYR A 86 16.28 1.63 -4.64
N GLY A 87 15.59 0.55 -4.32
CA GLY A 87 16.07 -0.48 -3.40
C GLY A 87 16.33 0.07 -1.99
N GLU A 88 17.43 -0.41 -1.40
CA GLU A 88 18.07 0.10 -0.17
C GLU A 88 19.39 0.81 -0.51
#